data_AF-A0A821IWJ3-F1
#
_entry.id   AF-A0A821IWJ3-F1
#
_cell.length_a   1.000
_cell.length_b   1.000
_cell.length_c   1.000
_cell.angle_alpha   90.00
_cell.angle_beta   90.00
_cell.angle_gamma   90.00
#
_symmetry.space_group_name_H-M   'P 1'
#
loop_
_entity.id
_entity.type
_entity.pdbx_description
1 polymer ?
#
loop_
_entity_poly.entity_id
_entity_poly.type
_entity_poly.pdbx_seq_one_letter_code
_entity_poly.pdbx_strand_id
1 'polypeptide(L)'
;FKLNKTTTTTKYWKCVVNSCSAKIHTDVNGHLVKINDEHRHPSEKETIEVREFREKVKQRAVNETTPIPRIYDEECAKAKLSDATTAILPSEREMNSGINKARRAMTPTIPTTQLFDIPEPFTKTLHDDYFLIVDKMVTRRQRILLFASREQLKMLLGADTILMDGTFSTCPSMFDQVYTIHAVKYDQSFPCVFGLLPNRLKTTYHFMFQELKSIAMQMQLNFTPKSIMNDFEPALITVIAAEFVGATHSSCYFHFTQAVYRAIQRVGLSTSYNNDNDIKHSCRKLMALAL
;
A
#
# COMPACT_ATOMS: atom_id res chain seq x y z
N PHE A 1 31.99 -6.40 -17.44
CA PHE A 1 32.70 -5.86 -16.25
C PHE A 1 31.70 -5.24 -15.26
N LYS A 2 32.04 -5.14 -13.96
CA LYS A 2 31.26 -4.44 -12.93
C LYS A 2 32.09 -3.32 -12.29
N LEU A 3 31.45 -2.20 -11.98
CA LEU A 3 32.11 -1.06 -11.33
C LEU A 3 32.61 -1.49 -9.95
N ASN A 4 33.89 -1.26 -9.68
CA ASN A 4 34.54 -1.62 -8.43
C ASN A 4 34.76 -0.40 -7.55
N LYS A 5 35.26 0.70 -8.13
CA LYS A 5 35.44 1.98 -7.44
C LYS A 5 35.46 3.13 -8.45
N THR A 6 35.13 4.33 -7.98
CA THR A 6 35.20 5.57 -8.74
C THR A 6 36.08 6.56 -7.99
N THR A 7 37.02 7.20 -8.69
CA THR A 7 37.77 8.36 -8.22
C THR A 7 37.27 9.61 -8.94
N THR A 8 37.78 10.79 -8.56
CA THR A 8 37.46 12.08 -9.18
C THR A 8 37.70 12.10 -10.69
N THR A 9 38.61 11.27 -11.21
CA THR A 9 39.01 11.27 -12.62
C THR A 9 38.83 9.93 -13.33
N THR A 10 38.62 8.81 -12.62
CA THR A 10 38.68 7.47 -13.22
C THR A 10 37.68 6.51 -12.59
N LYS A 11 36.98 5.73 -13.42
CA LYS A 11 36.15 4.59 -13.01
C LYS A 11 36.94 3.29 -13.20
N TYR A 12 36.97 2.47 -12.16
CA TYR A 12 37.67 1.19 -12.15
C TYR A 12 36.67 0.06 -12.20
N TRP A 13 36.84 -0.83 -13.18
CA TRP A 13 35.96 -1.94 -13.48
C TRP A 13 36.72 -3.25 -13.30
N LYS A 14 36.05 -4.27 -12.75
CA LYS A 14 36.59 -5.63 -12.64
C LYS A 14 35.71 -6.62 -13.39
N CYS A 15 36.28 -7.73 -13.84
CA CYS A 15 35.47 -8.79 -14.43
C CYS A 15 34.40 -9.28 -13.44
N VAL A 16 33.27 -9.75 -13.97
CA VAL A 16 32.16 -10.28 -13.17
C VAL A 16 32.47 -11.69 -12.69
N VAL A 17 33.22 -12.46 -13.49
CA VAL A 17 33.70 -13.81 -13.19
C VAL A 17 34.84 -13.74 -12.16
N ASN A 18 34.66 -14.36 -11.00
CA ASN A 18 35.60 -14.26 -9.88
C ASN A 18 36.98 -14.87 -10.20
N SER A 19 37.06 -15.85 -11.09
CA SER A 19 38.31 -16.45 -11.55
C SER A 19 39.05 -15.61 -12.61
N CYS A 20 38.46 -14.50 -13.07
CA CYS A 20 39.08 -13.61 -14.05
C CYS A 20 39.67 -12.36 -13.37
N SER A 21 40.98 -12.14 -13.54
CA SER A 21 41.69 -10.99 -12.95
C SER A 21 41.58 -9.70 -13.78
N ALA A 22 40.97 -9.77 -14.97
CA ALA A 22 40.86 -8.64 -15.89
C ALA A 22 40.21 -7.41 -15.23
N LYS A 23 40.85 -6.26 -15.43
CA LYS A 23 40.40 -4.95 -14.94
C LYS A 23 40.44 -3.93 -16.07
N ILE A 24 39.44 -3.07 -16.13
CA ILE A 24 39.36 -1.98 -17.08
C ILE A 24 39.26 -0.68 -16.31
N HIS A 25 39.95 0.35 -16.76
CA HIS A 25 39.83 1.71 -16.27
C HIS A 25 39.25 2.58 -17.37
N THR A 26 38.22 3.36 -17.05
CA THR A 26 37.68 4.37 -17.95
C THR A 26 37.80 5.74 -17.30
N ASP A 27 37.78 6.80 -18.10
CA ASP A 27 37.57 8.15 -17.57
C ASP A 27 36.13 8.26 -17.00
N VAL A 28 35.81 9.43 -16.43
CA VAL A 28 34.45 9.69 -15.90
C VAL A 28 33.37 9.65 -16.99
N ASN A 29 33.74 9.92 -18.25
CA ASN A 29 32.87 9.95 -19.42
C ASN A 29 32.69 8.56 -20.08
N GLY A 30 33.43 7.56 -19.63
CA GLY A 30 33.36 6.18 -20.13
C GLY A 30 34.38 5.84 -21.22
N HIS A 31 35.29 6.73 -21.59
CA HIS A 31 36.36 6.40 -22.53
C HIS A 31 37.39 5.49 -21.87
N LEU A 32 37.86 4.51 -22.64
CA LEU A 32 38.85 3.56 -22.18
C LEU A 32 40.19 4.25 -21.89
N VAL A 33 40.66 4.16 -20.65
CA VAL A 33 41.95 4.72 -20.21
C VAL A 33 43.00 3.63 -20.11
N LYS A 34 42.65 2.45 -19.58
CA LYS A 34 43.60 1.35 -19.39
C LYS A 34 42.90 0.00 -19.33
N ILE A 35 43.54 -1.03 -19.89
CA ILE A 35 43.19 -2.44 -19.66
C ILE A 35 44.35 -3.08 -18.89
N ASN A 36 44.04 -3.79 -17.82
CA ASN A 36 44.97 -4.59 -17.02
C ASN A 36 44.53 -6.06 -17.07
N ASP A 37 45.48 -6.95 -17.31
CA ASP A 37 45.31 -8.40 -17.54
C ASP A 37 44.47 -8.79 -18.76
N GLU A 38 44.75 -9.97 -19.31
CA GLU A 38 44.00 -10.54 -20.43
C GLU A 38 42.71 -11.20 -19.97
N HIS A 39 41.65 -11.02 -20.76
CA HIS A 39 40.35 -11.64 -20.51
C HIS A 39 40.31 -13.05 -21.12
N ARG A 40 40.25 -14.08 -20.27
CA ARG A 40 40.46 -15.49 -20.67
C ARG A 40 39.20 -16.37 -20.67
N HIS A 41 38.03 -15.76 -20.84
CA HIS A 41 36.78 -16.50 -20.98
C HIS A 41 35.88 -15.82 -22.01
N PRO A 42 34.97 -16.58 -22.65
CA PRO A 42 33.99 -16.03 -23.56
C PRO A 42 33.05 -15.06 -22.84
N SER A 43 32.46 -14.14 -23.59
CA SER A 43 31.39 -13.29 -23.12
C SER A 43 30.10 -14.10 -22.98
N GLU A 44 29.48 -14.08 -21.81
CA GLU A 44 28.16 -14.68 -21.57
C GLU A 44 27.08 -13.67 -21.99
N LYS A 45 26.67 -13.75 -23.24
CA LYS A 45 25.72 -12.80 -23.84
C LYS A 45 24.38 -12.84 -23.11
N GLU A 46 23.92 -14.03 -22.76
CA GLU A 46 22.68 -14.29 -22.05
C GLU A 46 22.68 -13.60 -20.67
N THR A 47 23.79 -13.67 -19.93
CA THR A 47 23.95 -13.00 -18.63
C THR A 47 23.90 -11.48 -18.75
N ILE A 48 24.39 -10.91 -19.85
CA ILE A 48 24.30 -9.47 -20.14
C ILE A 48 22.85 -9.09 -20.44
N GLU A 49 22.16 -9.84 -21.32
CA GLU A 49 20.76 -9.61 -21.68
C GLU A 49 19.84 -9.68 -20.45
N VAL A 50 20.02 -10.68 -19.56
CA VAL A 50 19.28 -10.78 -18.29
C VAL A 50 19.54 -9.56 -17.41
N ARG A 51 20.77 -9.05 -17.38
CA ARG A 51 21.11 -7.88 -16.56
C ARG A 51 20.47 -6.60 -17.09
N GLU A 52 20.47 -6.41 -18.41
CA GLU A 52 19.78 -5.30 -19.06
C GLU A 52 18.27 -5.36 -18.81
N PHE A 53 17.68 -6.57 -18.92
CA PHE A 53 16.28 -6.80 -18.59
C PHE A 53 15.96 -6.40 -17.14
N ARG A 54 16.79 -6.87 -16.18
CA ARG A 54 16.62 -6.52 -14.75
C ARG A 54 16.68 -5.02 -14.52
N GLU A 55 17.57 -4.31 -15.20
CA GLU A 55 17.68 -2.86 -15.06
C GLU A 55 16.48 -2.14 -15.66
N LYS A 56 16.00 -2.56 -16.84
CA LYS A 56 14.78 -2.01 -17.45
C LYS A 56 13.56 -2.13 -16.55
N VAL A 57 13.31 -3.33 -16.01
CA VAL A 57 12.18 -3.56 -15.09
C VAL A 57 12.31 -2.70 -13.84
N LYS A 58 13.52 -2.57 -13.26
CA LYS A 58 13.74 -1.71 -12.09
C LYS A 58 13.48 -0.24 -12.40
N GLN A 59 13.97 0.27 -13.53
CA GLN A 59 13.77 1.66 -13.93
C GLN A 59 12.28 1.96 -14.12
N ARG A 60 11.55 1.10 -14.84
CA ARG A 60 10.10 1.22 -14.98
C ARG A 60 9.39 1.17 -13.63
N ALA A 61 9.75 0.21 -12.78
CA ALA A 61 9.11 0.07 -11.46
C ALA A 61 9.36 1.27 -10.52
N VAL A 62 10.44 2.03 -10.71
CA VAL A 62 10.75 3.24 -9.96
C VAL A 62 10.00 4.45 -10.51
N ASN A 63 9.82 4.52 -11.84
CA ASN A 63 9.25 5.69 -12.52
C ASN A 63 7.73 5.58 -12.77
N GLU A 64 7.16 4.39 -12.65
CA GLU A 64 5.76 4.10 -12.94
C GLU A 64 5.05 3.52 -11.70
N THR A 65 3.75 3.80 -11.59
CA THR A 65 2.86 3.24 -10.55
C THR A 65 2.30 1.86 -10.92
N THR A 66 2.64 1.35 -12.12
CA THR A 66 2.21 0.04 -12.62
C THR A 66 2.64 -1.08 -11.64
N PRO A 67 1.76 -2.05 -11.35
CA PRO A 67 2.12 -3.21 -10.54
C PRO A 67 3.34 -3.95 -11.11
N ILE A 68 4.28 -4.35 -10.24
CA ILE A 68 5.52 -5.03 -10.64
C ILE A 68 5.26 -6.26 -11.53
N PRO A 69 4.27 -7.14 -11.22
CA PRO A 69 3.97 -8.28 -12.08
C PRO A 69 3.64 -7.87 -13.52
N ARG A 70 2.86 -6.81 -13.67
CA ARG A 70 2.48 -6.29 -14.99
C ARG A 70 3.67 -5.69 -15.73
N ILE A 71 4.54 -4.94 -15.06
CA ILE A 71 5.78 -4.43 -15.67
C ILE A 71 6.64 -5.59 -16.16
N TYR A 72 6.79 -6.63 -15.32
CA TYR A 72 7.58 -7.81 -15.65
C TYR A 72 7.02 -8.54 -16.89
N ASP A 73 5.70 -8.77 -16.96
CA ASP A 73 5.05 -9.44 -18.09
C ASP A 73 5.18 -8.62 -19.38
N GLU A 74 4.97 -7.29 -19.31
CA GLU A 74 5.12 -6.39 -20.45
C GLU A 74 6.56 -6.36 -20.98
N GLU A 75 7.56 -6.33 -20.09
CA GLU A 75 8.97 -6.35 -20.50
C GLU A 75 9.36 -7.71 -21.08
N CYS A 76 8.84 -8.82 -20.52
CA CYS A 76 9.04 -10.16 -21.10
C CYS A 76 8.51 -10.23 -22.54
N ALA A 77 7.31 -9.70 -22.78
CA ALA A 77 6.70 -9.66 -24.11
C ALA A 77 7.50 -8.80 -25.10
N LYS A 78 8.10 -7.68 -24.65
CA LYS A 78 8.90 -6.79 -25.50
C LYS A 78 10.31 -7.29 -25.79
N ALA A 79 10.92 -8.00 -24.84
CA ALA A 79 12.36 -8.24 -24.84
C ALA A 79 12.86 -9.19 -25.95
N LYS A 80 11.97 -9.93 -26.64
CA LYS A 80 12.31 -10.88 -27.72
C LYS A 80 13.58 -11.69 -27.39
N LEU A 81 13.61 -12.26 -26.18
CA LEU A 81 14.77 -12.96 -25.65
C LEU A 81 14.98 -14.28 -26.39
N SER A 82 16.24 -14.74 -26.47
CA SER A 82 16.54 -16.07 -26.97
C SER A 82 16.02 -17.16 -26.02
N ASP A 83 15.83 -18.39 -26.50
CA ASP A 83 15.43 -19.52 -25.66
C ASP A 83 16.44 -19.76 -24.51
N ALA A 84 17.74 -19.61 -24.80
CA ALA A 84 18.81 -19.73 -23.82
C ALA A 84 18.74 -18.64 -22.73
N THR A 85 18.47 -17.39 -23.12
CA THR A 85 18.30 -16.27 -22.18
C THR A 85 17.03 -16.42 -21.35
N THR A 86 15.95 -16.92 -21.95
CA THR A 86 14.66 -17.17 -21.28
C THR A 86 14.81 -18.24 -20.19
N ALA A 87 15.60 -19.28 -20.42
CA ALA A 87 15.84 -20.34 -19.45
C ALA A 87 16.55 -19.88 -18.17
N ILE A 88 17.33 -18.80 -18.23
CA ILE A 88 18.06 -18.23 -17.09
C ILE A 88 17.47 -16.91 -16.57
N LEU A 89 16.31 -16.50 -17.09
CA LEU A 89 15.63 -15.28 -16.69
C LEU A 89 15.10 -15.44 -15.25
N PRO A 90 15.36 -14.49 -14.33
CA PRO A 90 14.82 -14.55 -12.98
C PRO A 90 13.31 -14.44 -12.99
N SER A 91 12.66 -15.12 -12.07
CA SER A 91 11.24 -14.89 -11.80
C SER A 91 10.97 -13.50 -11.23
N GLU A 92 9.73 -13.02 -11.36
CA GLU A 92 9.23 -11.78 -10.74
C GLU A 92 9.53 -11.74 -9.23
N ARG A 93 9.32 -12.85 -8.52
CA ARG A 93 9.59 -12.96 -7.07
C ARG A 93 11.07 -12.74 -6.73
N GLU A 94 11.98 -13.28 -7.52
CA GLU A 94 13.42 -13.09 -7.33
C GLU A 94 13.84 -11.63 -7.58
N MET A 95 13.11 -10.93 -8.44
CA MET A 95 13.36 -9.52 -8.74
C MET A 95 12.78 -8.56 -7.69
N ASN A 96 11.74 -8.94 -6.96
CA ASN A 96 11.03 -8.08 -6.01
C ASN A 96 11.95 -7.43 -4.96
N SER A 97 12.91 -8.17 -4.41
CA SER A 97 13.85 -7.60 -3.42
C SER A 97 14.67 -6.45 -4.01
N GLY A 98 15.18 -6.63 -5.23
CA GLY A 98 15.97 -5.61 -5.94
C GLY A 98 15.13 -4.39 -6.33
N ILE A 99 13.89 -4.62 -6.79
CA ILE A 99 12.95 -3.56 -7.16
C ILE A 99 12.54 -2.74 -5.92
N ASN A 100 12.17 -3.42 -4.84
CA ASN A 100 11.80 -2.75 -3.58
C ASN A 100 12.97 -1.97 -2.97
N LYS A 101 14.21 -2.42 -3.17
CA LYS A 101 15.40 -1.65 -2.78
C LYS A 101 15.56 -0.38 -3.64
N ALA A 102 15.36 -0.48 -4.95
CA ALA A 102 15.42 0.66 -5.86
C ALA A 102 14.33 1.71 -5.55
N ARG A 103 13.08 1.26 -5.33
CA ARG A 103 11.97 2.13 -4.90
C ARG A 103 12.27 2.85 -3.59
N ARG A 104 12.80 2.13 -2.59
CA ARG A 104 13.19 2.71 -1.30
C ARG A 104 14.30 3.77 -1.41
N ALA A 105 15.16 3.69 -2.41
CA ALA A 105 16.18 4.71 -2.64
C ALA A 105 15.60 6.03 -3.17
N MET A 106 14.43 5.99 -3.80
CA MET A 106 13.73 7.17 -4.34
C MET A 106 12.60 7.67 -3.43
N THR A 107 12.19 6.87 -2.45
CA THR A 107 11.13 7.23 -1.50
C THR A 107 11.75 7.94 -0.30
N PRO A 108 11.16 9.05 0.20
CA PRO A 108 11.62 9.66 1.43
C PRO A 108 11.62 8.67 2.59
N THR A 109 12.53 8.88 3.55
CA THR A 109 12.56 8.09 4.78
C THR A 109 11.24 8.24 5.52
N ILE A 110 10.65 7.11 5.94
CA ILE A 110 9.41 7.11 6.70
C ILE A 110 9.65 7.87 8.02
N PRO A 111 8.85 8.91 8.33
CA PRO A 111 8.97 9.66 9.57
C PRO A 111 8.75 8.78 10.80
N THR A 112 9.41 9.12 11.91
CA THR A 112 9.25 8.42 13.20
C THR A 112 8.17 9.05 14.07
N THR A 113 7.79 10.29 13.79
CA THR A 113 6.75 11.02 14.51
C THR A 113 5.72 11.56 13.52
N GLN A 114 4.58 12.05 14.02
CA GLN A 114 3.55 12.68 13.19
C GLN A 114 3.89 14.15 12.83
N LEU A 115 4.97 14.70 13.39
CA LEU A 115 5.48 16.05 13.10
C LEU A 115 6.45 15.97 11.92
N PHE A 116 5.93 15.99 10.70
CA PHE A 116 6.71 15.96 9.47
C PHE A 116 6.00 16.75 8.39
N ASP A 117 6.75 17.30 7.44
CA ASP A 117 6.17 17.94 6.27
C ASP A 117 5.84 16.87 5.22
N ILE A 118 4.66 16.99 4.60
CA ILE A 118 4.27 16.11 3.49
C ILE A 118 4.79 16.75 2.21
N PRO A 119 5.70 16.11 1.46
CA PRO A 119 6.15 16.64 0.19
C PRO A 119 4.97 16.80 -0.78
N GLU A 120 4.96 17.88 -1.55
CA GLU A 120 3.87 18.22 -2.49
C GLU A 120 3.44 17.06 -3.40
N PRO A 121 4.34 16.21 -3.95
CA PRO A 121 3.91 15.09 -4.79
C PRO A 121 2.98 14.08 -4.09
N PHE A 122 2.99 14.03 -2.75
CA PHE A 122 2.13 13.14 -1.96
C PHE A 122 0.81 13.79 -1.53
N THR A 123 0.61 15.09 -1.81
CA THR A 123 -0.64 15.79 -1.52
C THR A 123 -1.60 15.79 -2.71
N LYS A 124 -1.15 15.32 -3.88
CA LYS A 124 -1.87 15.38 -5.15
C LYS A 124 -2.04 14.01 -5.81
N THR A 125 -2.97 13.93 -6.76
CA THR A 125 -3.18 12.77 -7.63
C THR A 125 -2.14 12.73 -8.76
N LEU A 126 -2.15 11.65 -9.56
CA LEU A 126 -1.34 11.55 -10.78
C LEU A 126 -1.68 12.60 -11.85
N HIS A 127 -2.84 13.25 -11.73
CA HIS A 127 -3.30 14.32 -12.61
C HIS A 127 -3.09 15.72 -12.00
N ASP A 128 -2.30 15.82 -10.92
CA ASP A 128 -1.99 17.06 -10.20
C ASP A 128 -3.20 17.70 -9.46
N ASP A 129 -4.30 16.97 -9.33
CA ASP A 129 -5.45 17.40 -8.50
C ASP A 129 -5.15 17.19 -7.02
N TYR A 130 -5.68 18.06 -6.14
CA TYR A 130 -5.56 17.88 -4.70
C TYR A 130 -6.18 16.56 -4.24
N PHE A 131 -5.42 15.82 -3.43
CA PHE A 131 -5.82 14.54 -2.85
C PHE A 131 -5.79 14.57 -1.33
N LEU A 132 -4.84 15.28 -0.70
CA LEU A 132 -4.84 15.55 0.74
C LEU A 132 -5.87 16.64 1.05
N ILE A 133 -6.99 16.24 1.66
CA ILE A 133 -8.14 17.12 1.94
C ILE A 133 -8.16 17.63 3.38
N VAL A 134 -7.52 16.91 4.31
CA VAL A 134 -7.39 17.34 5.70
C VAL A 134 -5.98 17.02 6.17
N ASP A 135 -5.34 18.03 6.74
CA ASP A 135 -4.07 17.92 7.44
C ASP A 135 -4.12 18.79 8.71
N LYS A 136 -4.48 18.18 9.83
CA LYS A 136 -4.74 18.92 11.08
C LYS A 136 -4.23 18.20 12.32
N MET A 137 -3.80 18.99 13.30
CA MET A 137 -3.43 18.50 14.63
C MET A 137 -4.68 18.44 15.51
N VAL A 138 -5.11 17.22 15.86
CA VAL A 138 -6.15 16.94 16.87
C VAL A 138 -5.65 17.31 18.27
N THR A 139 -4.38 17.05 18.56
CA THR A 139 -3.67 17.52 19.77
C THR A 139 -2.23 17.88 19.41
N ARG A 140 -1.43 18.41 20.36
CA ARG A 140 -0.02 18.81 20.12
C ARG A 140 0.87 17.76 19.45
N ARG A 141 0.53 16.47 19.53
CA ARG A 141 1.30 15.37 18.93
C ARG A 141 0.44 14.38 18.14
N GLN A 142 -0.84 14.69 17.94
CA GLN A 142 -1.77 13.82 17.24
C GLN A 142 -2.32 14.56 16.03
N ARG A 143 -1.99 14.07 14.86
CA ARG A 143 -2.32 14.57 13.54
C ARG A 143 -3.33 13.63 12.91
N ILE A 144 -4.27 14.17 12.16
CA ILE A 144 -5.13 13.42 11.27
C ILE A 144 -4.84 13.87 9.84
N LEU A 145 -4.69 12.89 8.95
CA LEU A 145 -4.54 13.11 7.53
C LEU A 145 -5.69 12.42 6.83
N LEU A 146 -6.47 13.13 6.03
CA LEU A 146 -7.51 12.54 5.19
C LEU A 146 -7.20 12.81 3.72
N PHE A 147 -7.41 11.78 2.91
CA PHE A 147 -7.15 11.80 1.48
C PHE A 147 -8.38 11.35 0.71
N ALA A 148 -8.77 12.13 -0.30
CA ALA A 148 -9.83 11.80 -1.25
C ALA A 148 -9.74 12.73 -2.46
N SER A 149 -10.09 12.22 -3.64
CA SER A 149 -10.34 13.06 -4.80
C SER A 149 -11.71 13.75 -4.70
N ARG A 150 -11.93 14.77 -5.52
CA ARG A 150 -13.22 15.46 -5.59
C ARG A 150 -14.36 14.52 -6.00
N GLU A 151 -14.11 13.59 -6.92
CA GLU A 151 -15.07 12.60 -7.42
C GLU A 151 -15.42 11.60 -6.33
N GLN A 152 -14.41 11.14 -5.59
CA GLN A 152 -14.60 10.25 -4.44
C GLN A 152 -15.43 10.92 -3.34
N LEU A 153 -15.16 12.19 -3.04
CA LEU A 153 -15.96 12.96 -2.09
C LEU A 153 -17.40 13.10 -2.57
N LYS A 154 -17.65 13.47 -3.82
CA LYS A 154 -19.02 13.53 -4.38
C LYS A 154 -19.75 12.19 -4.24
N MET A 155 -19.05 11.08 -4.50
CA MET A 155 -19.60 9.75 -4.37
C MET A 155 -19.95 9.41 -2.92
N LEU A 156 -19.05 9.67 -1.98
CA LEU A 156 -19.27 9.40 -0.56
C LEU A 156 -20.40 10.24 0.02
N LEU A 157 -20.35 11.55 -0.22
CA LEU A 157 -21.27 12.50 0.40
C LEU A 157 -22.71 12.32 -0.13
N GLY A 158 -22.87 11.83 -1.36
CA GLY A 158 -24.17 11.49 -1.95
C GLY A 158 -24.63 10.05 -1.74
N ALA A 159 -23.90 9.23 -0.97
CA ALA A 159 -24.24 7.83 -0.75
C ALA A 159 -25.29 7.64 0.34
N ASP A 160 -26.29 6.79 0.07
CA ASP A 160 -27.28 6.39 1.09
C ASP A 160 -26.67 5.41 2.11
N THR A 161 -25.70 4.60 1.69
CA THR A 161 -25.05 3.61 2.55
C THR A 161 -23.54 3.80 2.51
N ILE A 162 -22.92 3.87 3.69
CA ILE A 162 -21.47 3.95 3.82
C ILE A 162 -20.94 2.82 4.69
N LEU A 163 -19.77 2.30 4.30
CA LEU A 163 -19.05 1.28 5.05
C LEU A 163 -17.75 1.87 5.57
N MET A 164 -17.33 1.49 6.76
CA MET A 164 -16.09 1.98 7.35
C MET A 164 -15.26 0.84 7.91
N ASP A 165 -13.95 0.90 7.69
CA ASP A 165 -13.03 -0.13 8.14
C ASP A 165 -11.65 0.42 8.51
N GLY A 166 -11.09 -0.10 9.60
CA GLY A 166 -9.76 0.24 10.11
C GLY A 166 -8.77 -0.89 9.86
N THR A 167 -7.68 -0.61 9.15
CA THR A 167 -6.58 -1.55 8.88
C THR A 167 -5.33 -1.19 9.70
N PHE A 168 -4.81 -2.16 10.45
CA PHE A 168 -3.69 -1.96 11.38
C PHE A 168 -2.33 -2.42 10.83
N SER A 169 -2.29 -3.56 10.14
CA SER A 169 -1.04 -4.22 9.73
C SER A 169 -0.21 -3.42 8.71
N THR A 170 -0.85 -2.52 7.98
CA THR A 170 -0.25 -1.66 6.96
C THR A 170 -0.04 -0.22 7.44
N CYS A 171 -0.41 0.08 8.69
CA CYS A 171 -0.34 1.43 9.22
C CYS A 171 1.12 1.81 9.57
N PRO A 172 1.59 3.00 9.16
CA PRO A 172 2.86 3.53 9.64
C PRO A 172 2.89 3.60 11.17
N SER A 173 4.02 3.28 11.79
CA SER A 173 4.13 3.12 13.26
C SER A 173 3.78 4.38 14.06
N MET A 174 3.81 5.54 13.43
CA MET A 174 3.41 6.80 14.06
C MET A 174 1.90 7.01 14.09
N PHE A 175 1.08 6.21 13.41
CA PHE A 175 -0.38 6.25 13.45
C PHE A 175 -0.94 4.91 13.99
N ASP A 176 -2.14 4.92 14.56
CA ASP A 176 -2.75 3.70 15.13
C ASP A 176 -3.47 2.88 14.06
N GLN A 177 -4.00 3.54 13.02
CA GLN A 177 -4.72 2.86 11.93
C GLN A 177 -4.72 3.64 10.62
N VAL A 178 -4.77 2.89 9.52
CA VAL A 178 -5.29 3.38 8.23
C VAL A 178 -6.78 3.14 8.25
N TYR A 179 -7.57 4.20 8.11
CA TYR A 179 -9.01 4.13 8.12
C TYR A 179 -9.56 4.37 6.72
N THR A 180 -10.57 3.62 6.31
CA THR A 180 -11.20 3.77 4.99
C THR A 180 -12.70 3.94 5.13
N ILE A 181 -13.25 4.89 4.37
CA ILE A 181 -14.69 5.12 4.27
C ILE A 181 -15.09 4.86 2.84
N HIS A 182 -16.05 3.95 2.67
CA HIS A 182 -16.53 3.49 1.38
C HIS A 182 -17.96 3.95 1.17
N ALA A 183 -18.26 4.31 -0.07
CA ALA A 183 -19.62 4.52 -0.54
C ALA A 183 -20.14 3.22 -1.15
N VAL A 184 -21.37 2.83 -0.81
CA VAL A 184 -22.07 1.77 -1.55
C VAL A 184 -22.89 2.40 -2.65
N LYS A 185 -22.60 2.04 -3.89
CA LYS A 185 -23.34 2.49 -5.08
C LYS A 185 -23.42 1.34 -6.07
N TYR A 186 -24.58 1.14 -6.70
CA TYR A 186 -24.78 0.04 -7.66
C TYR A 186 -24.40 -1.34 -7.08
N ASP A 187 -24.74 -1.58 -5.81
CA ASP A 187 -24.39 -2.80 -5.06
C ASP A 187 -22.89 -3.12 -4.98
N GLN A 188 -22.05 -2.10 -5.19
CA GLN A 188 -20.59 -2.19 -5.08
C GLN A 188 -20.07 -1.20 -4.06
N SER A 189 -19.00 -1.60 -3.36
CA SER A 189 -18.30 -0.75 -2.39
C SER A 189 -17.12 -0.05 -3.06
N PHE A 190 -17.10 1.28 -2.98
CA PHE A 190 -16.02 2.10 -3.52
C PHE A 190 -15.29 2.83 -2.39
N PRO A 191 -13.97 2.63 -2.22
CA PRO A 191 -13.20 3.39 -1.24
C PRO A 191 -13.11 4.85 -1.68
N CYS A 192 -13.60 5.75 -0.83
CA CYS A 192 -13.72 7.16 -1.16
C CYS A 192 -12.82 8.06 -0.31
N VAL A 193 -12.68 7.76 0.98
CA VAL A 193 -11.79 8.51 1.87
C VAL A 193 -10.83 7.54 2.53
N PHE A 194 -9.55 7.91 2.53
CA PHE A 194 -8.48 7.23 3.23
C PHE A 194 -7.96 8.14 4.33
N GLY A 195 -7.83 7.63 5.55
CA GLY A 195 -7.42 8.38 6.71
C GLY A 195 -6.22 7.75 7.41
N LEU A 196 -5.28 8.56 7.86
CA LEU A 196 -4.29 8.17 8.86
C LEU A 196 -4.73 8.76 10.20
N LEU A 197 -5.22 7.89 11.09
CA LEU A 197 -5.78 8.30 12.37
C LEU A 197 -4.78 8.05 13.50
N PRO A 198 -4.61 9.01 14.41
CA PRO A 198 -3.60 8.92 15.47
C PRO A 198 -3.98 7.95 16.60
N ASN A 199 -5.27 7.61 16.74
CA ASN A 199 -5.82 6.72 17.76
C ASN A 199 -7.30 6.39 17.43
N ARG A 200 -7.92 5.54 18.27
CA ARG A 200 -9.33 5.12 18.22
C ARG A 200 -10.21 5.78 19.28
N LEU A 201 -9.93 7.05 19.61
CA LEU A 201 -10.72 7.80 20.60
C LEU A 201 -11.93 8.45 19.94
N LYS A 202 -13.00 8.62 20.73
CA LYS A 202 -14.23 9.32 20.30
C LYS A 202 -13.93 10.71 19.74
N THR A 203 -13.00 11.43 20.36
CA THR A 203 -12.59 12.78 19.95
C THR A 203 -11.99 12.80 18.54
N THR A 204 -11.20 11.78 18.18
CA THR A 204 -10.58 11.65 16.85
C THR A 204 -11.62 11.38 15.78
N TYR A 205 -12.55 10.44 16.01
CA TYR A 205 -13.63 10.18 15.05
C TYR A 205 -14.58 11.36 14.91
N HIS A 206 -14.93 12.00 16.02
CA HIS A 206 -15.76 13.20 16.01
C HIS A 206 -15.10 14.29 15.16
N PHE A 207 -13.82 14.56 15.39
CA PHE A 207 -13.05 15.51 14.58
C PHE A 207 -13.05 15.13 13.09
N MET A 208 -12.79 13.86 12.75
CA MET A 208 -12.84 13.37 11.37
C MET A 208 -14.18 13.65 10.70
N PHE A 209 -15.30 13.32 11.34
CA PHE A 209 -16.64 13.54 10.77
C PHE A 209 -16.98 15.02 10.66
N GLN A 210 -16.57 15.85 11.61
CA GLN A 210 -16.77 17.31 11.53
C GLN A 210 -16.02 17.91 10.33
N GLU A 211 -14.78 17.47 10.07
CA GLU A 211 -14.05 17.89 8.87
C GLU A 211 -14.75 17.45 7.58
N LEU A 212 -15.21 16.19 7.50
CA LEU A 212 -15.96 15.71 6.33
C LEU A 212 -17.28 16.46 6.11
N LYS A 213 -18.00 16.81 7.17
CA LYS A 213 -19.22 17.63 7.10
C LYS A 213 -18.93 19.06 6.66
N SER A 214 -17.83 19.65 7.15
CA SER A 214 -17.37 20.97 6.71
C SER A 214 -17.05 20.97 5.21
N ILE A 215 -16.34 19.93 4.72
CA ILE A 215 -16.07 19.74 3.30
C ILE A 215 -17.38 19.58 2.50
N ALA A 216 -18.34 18.80 3.01
CA ALA A 216 -19.64 18.65 2.36
C ALA A 216 -20.36 19.99 2.21
N MET A 217 -20.37 20.82 3.25
CA MET A 217 -20.95 22.15 3.23
C MET A 217 -20.25 23.05 2.20
N GLN A 218 -18.92 23.04 2.13
CA GLN A 218 -18.15 23.78 1.12
C GLN A 218 -18.44 23.32 -0.31
N MET A 219 -18.71 22.02 -0.49
CA MET A 219 -19.08 21.43 -1.77
C MET A 219 -20.57 21.58 -2.10
N GLN A 220 -21.37 22.20 -1.22
CA GLN A 220 -22.83 22.33 -1.34
C GLN A 220 -23.53 20.96 -1.44
N LEU A 221 -23.03 19.98 -0.70
CA LEU A 221 -23.58 18.64 -0.57
C LEU A 221 -23.98 18.37 0.88
N ASN A 222 -24.96 17.48 1.06
CA ASN A 222 -25.40 17.05 2.38
C ASN A 222 -24.80 15.69 2.71
N PHE A 223 -23.97 15.62 3.76
CA PHE A 223 -23.45 14.35 4.23
C PHE A 223 -24.42 13.68 5.20
N THR A 224 -25.44 13.02 4.66
CA THR A 224 -26.53 12.40 5.43
C THR A 224 -26.79 10.96 4.97
N PRO A 225 -25.86 10.03 5.23
CA PRO A 225 -26.09 8.61 4.94
C PRO A 225 -27.30 8.10 5.74
N LYS A 226 -28.08 7.21 5.12
CA LYS A 226 -29.22 6.52 5.75
C LYS A 226 -28.79 5.26 6.48
N SER A 227 -27.75 4.58 5.99
CA SER A 227 -27.20 3.37 6.59
C SER A 227 -25.69 3.48 6.75
N ILE A 228 -25.20 3.08 7.92
CA ILE A 228 -23.77 3.09 8.24
C ILE A 228 -23.41 1.72 8.78
N MET A 229 -22.40 1.10 8.19
CA MET A 229 -21.85 -0.17 8.67
C MET A 229 -20.37 -0.01 9.04
N ASN A 230 -20.01 -0.47 10.23
CA ASN A 230 -18.61 -0.57 10.65
C ASN A 230 -18.40 -1.80 11.55
N ASP A 231 -17.16 -1.99 11.99
CA ASP A 231 -16.79 -3.00 12.98
C ASP A 231 -17.36 -2.72 14.39
N PHE A 232 -17.10 -3.60 15.36
CA PHE A 232 -17.63 -3.46 16.72
C PHE A 232 -16.78 -2.53 17.59
N GLU A 233 -16.51 -1.31 17.11
CA GLU A 233 -15.74 -0.34 17.87
C GLU A 233 -16.64 0.63 18.67
N PRO A 234 -16.69 0.53 20.02
CA PRO A 234 -17.67 1.29 20.81
C PRO A 234 -17.52 2.81 20.73
N ALA A 235 -16.29 3.30 20.58
CA ALA A 235 -16.00 4.72 20.43
C ALA A 235 -16.65 5.27 19.16
N LEU A 236 -16.41 4.61 18.04
CA LEU A 236 -16.96 4.94 16.74
C LEU A 236 -18.49 4.85 16.70
N ILE A 237 -19.07 3.78 17.25
CA ILE A 237 -20.55 3.62 17.33
C ILE A 237 -21.18 4.80 18.08
N THR A 238 -20.59 5.21 19.21
CA THR A 238 -21.10 6.37 19.97
C THR A 238 -21.05 7.65 19.13
N VAL A 239 -19.96 7.86 18.41
CA VAL A 239 -19.78 9.07 17.59
C VAL A 239 -20.73 9.07 16.40
N ILE A 240 -20.90 7.93 15.72
CA ILE A 240 -21.85 7.79 14.60
C ILE A 240 -23.26 8.17 15.06
N ALA A 241 -23.70 7.67 16.21
CA ALA A 241 -25.03 7.98 16.75
C ALA A 241 -25.23 9.49 17.04
N ALA A 242 -24.16 10.18 17.44
CA ALA A 242 -24.18 11.62 17.68
C ALA A 242 -24.09 12.45 16.39
N GLU A 243 -23.29 12.00 15.43
CA GLU A 243 -23.03 12.71 14.17
C GLU A 243 -24.14 12.52 13.13
N PHE A 244 -24.72 11.33 13.03
CA PHE A 244 -25.67 10.97 11.98
C PHE A 244 -27.00 10.54 12.58
N VAL A 245 -27.69 11.50 13.21
CA VAL A 245 -29.00 11.28 13.83
C VAL A 245 -29.99 10.79 12.77
N GLY A 246 -30.60 9.63 13.02
CA GLY A 246 -31.56 8.99 12.11
C GLY A 246 -30.95 8.00 11.12
N ALA A 247 -29.62 7.91 11.03
CA ALA A 247 -28.97 6.84 10.27
C ALA A 247 -29.12 5.50 11.00
N THR A 248 -29.41 4.44 10.25
CA THR A 248 -29.40 3.08 10.77
C THR A 248 -27.97 2.60 10.87
N HIS A 249 -27.53 2.27 12.08
CA HIS A 249 -26.23 1.64 12.32
C HIS A 249 -26.37 0.12 12.22
N SER A 250 -25.42 -0.53 11.55
CA SER A 250 -25.33 -1.98 11.50
C SER A 250 -23.88 -2.41 11.72
N SER A 251 -23.69 -3.53 12.41
CA SER A 251 -22.34 -4.09 12.57
C SER A 251 -22.03 -5.08 11.44
N CYS A 252 -20.77 -5.11 11.02
CA CYS A 252 -20.32 -6.01 9.97
C CYS A 252 -20.44 -7.49 10.39
N TYR A 253 -21.19 -8.28 9.60
CA TYR A 253 -21.38 -9.72 9.84
C TYR A 253 -20.07 -10.51 9.89
N PHE A 254 -19.11 -10.17 9.02
CA PHE A 254 -17.79 -10.79 9.03
C PHE A 254 -17.08 -10.61 10.38
N HIS A 255 -17.09 -9.40 10.92
CA HIS A 255 -16.52 -9.11 12.23
C HIS A 255 -17.30 -9.78 13.37
N PHE A 256 -18.62 -9.92 13.24
CA PHE A 256 -19.46 -10.65 14.20
C PHE A 256 -19.10 -12.14 14.24
N THR A 257 -19.07 -12.82 13.09
CA THR A 257 -18.72 -14.24 13.03
C THR A 257 -17.31 -14.50 13.55
N GLN A 258 -16.36 -13.60 13.28
CA GLN A 258 -15.01 -13.66 13.84
C GLN A 258 -14.99 -13.46 15.36
N ALA A 259 -15.83 -12.58 15.91
CA ALA A 259 -15.99 -12.41 17.36
C ALA A 259 -16.57 -13.66 18.02
N VAL A 260 -17.59 -14.28 17.41
CA VAL A 260 -18.14 -15.56 17.87
C VAL A 260 -17.08 -16.65 17.83
N TYR A 261 -16.29 -16.76 16.76
CA TYR A 261 -15.20 -17.74 16.70
C TYR A 261 -14.13 -17.51 17.77
N ARG A 262 -13.74 -16.26 18.04
CA ARG A 262 -12.84 -15.93 19.16
C ARG A 262 -13.43 -16.33 20.52
N ALA A 263 -14.75 -16.21 20.69
CA ALA A 263 -15.43 -16.67 21.90
C ALA A 263 -15.37 -18.21 22.02
N ILE A 264 -15.63 -18.94 20.94
CA ILE A 264 -15.49 -20.41 20.87
C ILE A 264 -14.07 -20.84 21.28
N GLN A 265 -13.05 -20.14 20.79
CA GLN A 265 -11.66 -20.39 21.17
C GLN A 265 -11.42 -20.17 22.66
N ARG A 266 -11.94 -19.07 23.22
CA ARG A 266 -11.77 -18.70 24.63
C ARG A 266 -12.41 -19.72 25.58
N VAL A 267 -13.55 -20.29 25.21
CA VAL A 267 -14.24 -21.30 26.02
C VAL A 267 -13.69 -22.72 25.81
N GLY A 268 -12.59 -22.88 25.07
CA GLY A 268 -11.93 -24.17 24.86
C GLY A 268 -12.63 -25.08 23.85
N LEU A 269 -13.61 -24.58 23.10
CA LEU A 269 -14.39 -25.38 22.15
C LEU A 269 -13.78 -25.47 20.74
N SER A 270 -12.56 -24.97 20.52
CA SER A 270 -11.91 -24.97 19.19
C SER A 270 -11.86 -26.36 18.54
N THR A 271 -11.41 -27.37 19.30
CA THR A 271 -11.29 -28.74 18.79
C THR A 271 -12.65 -29.33 18.47
N SER A 272 -13.62 -29.16 19.37
CA SER A 272 -14.99 -29.65 19.19
C SER A 272 -15.67 -28.94 18.02
N TYR A 273 -15.52 -27.63 17.87
CA TYR A 273 -16.07 -26.89 16.72
C TYR A 273 -15.54 -27.39 15.37
N ASN A 274 -14.30 -27.88 15.32
CA ASN A 274 -13.71 -28.40 14.09
C ASN A 274 -14.08 -29.87 13.80
N ASN A 275 -14.29 -30.67 14.85
CA ASN A 275 -14.43 -32.13 14.74
C ASN A 275 -15.84 -32.66 15.01
N ASP A 276 -16.71 -31.87 15.66
CA ASP A 276 -18.08 -32.21 16.01
C ASP A 276 -19.06 -31.37 15.18
N ASN A 277 -19.84 -32.05 14.33
CA ASN A 277 -20.79 -31.40 13.43
C ASN A 277 -21.96 -30.74 14.17
N ASP A 278 -22.40 -31.28 15.31
CA ASP A 278 -23.53 -30.74 16.06
C ASP A 278 -23.14 -29.44 16.78
N ILE A 279 -21.94 -29.41 17.36
CA ILE A 279 -21.37 -28.19 17.96
C ILE A 279 -21.13 -27.14 16.88
N LYS A 280 -20.51 -27.53 15.75
CA LYS A 280 -20.29 -26.63 14.62
C LYS A 280 -21.59 -26.05 14.07
N HIS A 281 -22.60 -26.89 13.90
CA HIS A 281 -23.91 -26.48 13.41
C HIS A 281 -24.61 -25.54 14.39
N SER A 282 -24.55 -25.83 15.70
CA SER A 282 -25.12 -24.96 16.75
C SER A 282 -24.44 -23.58 16.79
N CYS A 283 -23.11 -23.54 16.71
CA CYS A 283 -22.37 -22.28 16.61
C CYS A 283 -22.72 -21.50 15.34
N ARG A 284 -22.93 -22.18 14.20
CA ARG A 284 -23.38 -21.53 12.95
C ARG A 284 -24.82 -21.02 13.02
N LYS A 285 -25.72 -21.72 13.73
CA LYS A 285 -27.08 -21.21 14.00
C LYS A 285 -27.03 -19.91 14.78
N LEU A 286 -26.18 -19.84 15.81
CA LEU A 286 -25.96 -18.59 16.56
C LEU A 286 -25.47 -17.46 15.65
N MET A 287 -24.52 -17.75 14.75
CA MET A 287 -24.06 -16.76 13.78
C MET A 287 -25.16 -16.32 12.81
N ALA A 288 -26.06 -17.23 12.40
CA ALA A 288 -27.14 -16.94 11.46
C ALA A 288 -28.27 -16.07 12.03
N LEU A 289 -28.39 -15.92 13.36
CA LEU A 289 -29.39 -15.05 13.99
C LEU A 289 -29.16 -13.55 13.71
N ALA A 290 -27.97 -13.18 13.20
CA ALA A 290 -27.63 -11.80 12.86
C ALA A 290 -27.91 -11.45 11.39
N LEU A 291 -28.49 -12.37 10.60
CA LEU A 291 -28.93 -12.19 9.21
C LEU A 291 -30.44 -11.94 9.17
#